data_AF-A0A7Y1VEV3-F1
#
_entry.id   AF-A0A7Y1VEV3-F1
#
_cell.length_a   1.000
_cell.length_b   1.000
_cell.length_c   1.000
_cell.angle_alpha   90.00
_cell.angle_beta   90.00
_cell.angle_gamma   90.00
#
_symmetry.space_group_name_H-M   'P 1'
#
loop_
_entity.id
_entity.type
_entity.pdbx_description
1 polymer ?
#
loop_
_entity_poly.entity_id
_entity_poly.type
_entity_poly.pdbx_seq_one_letter_code
_entity_poly.pdbx_strand_id
1 'polypeptide(L)'
;MKKSIKLILIILILSYGLDKVVYFSLNNISDRVLSGQAIGKLNQFLQEKDNLHHIVFGTSRANHHIDVNQFSKAGFNMGMDGSSIAYSSTLIKLLPRKKEQIVIWHIDPKRVFDHSYNADDIKGLVTKFHRNDIIKTEIKNVHQDNPIQSFYWSLDYNGKALGIIKNLIHPSYDFESYNGFDPIKVSETQKTIFEKILLRNDSKDCSDRYIISPLVKKYLEEVRRFCDENDKKLIMITSPTYKIDCVNQY
;
A
#
# COMPACT_ATOMS: atom_id res chain seq x y z
N MET A 1 -32.51 -37.06 6.26
CA MET A 1 -32.67 -35.60 6.30
C MET A 1 -32.19 -34.95 7.61
N LYS A 2 -32.79 -35.26 8.79
CA LYS A 2 -32.37 -34.65 10.08
C LYS A 2 -30.89 -34.87 10.45
N LYS A 3 -30.35 -36.08 10.23
CA LYS A 3 -28.93 -36.40 10.48
C LYS A 3 -27.99 -35.61 9.56
N SER A 4 -28.36 -35.44 8.29
CA SER A 4 -27.58 -34.67 7.32
C SER A 4 -27.54 -33.18 7.65
N ILE A 5 -28.67 -32.59 8.05
CA ILE A 5 -28.74 -31.18 8.50
C ILE A 5 -27.88 -30.98 9.76
N LYS A 6 -27.98 -31.89 10.73
CA LYS A 6 -27.14 -31.85 11.95
C LYS A 6 -25.65 -31.91 11.60
N LEU A 7 -25.26 -32.78 10.67
CA LEU A 7 -23.87 -32.89 10.22
C LEU A 7 -23.38 -31.59 9.55
N ILE A 8 -24.17 -31.02 8.63
CA ILE A 8 -23.83 -29.74 7.97
C ILE A 8 -23.65 -28.63 9.01
N LEU A 9 -24.55 -28.55 9.99
CA LEU A 9 -24.47 -27.53 11.03
C LEU A 9 -23.23 -27.71 11.92
N ILE A 10 -22.87 -28.94 12.27
CA ILE A 10 -21.62 -29.23 12.98
C ILE A 10 -20.40 -28.81 12.15
N ILE A 11 -20.37 -29.13 10.86
CA ILE A 11 -19.27 -28.74 9.95
C ILE A 11 -19.15 -27.21 9.88
N LEU A 12 -20.26 -26.49 9.76
CA LEU A 12 -20.25 -25.02 9.74
C LEU A 12 -19.73 -24.42 11.04
N ILE A 13 -20.15 -24.94 12.19
CA ILE A 13 -19.66 -24.48 13.50
C ILE A 13 -18.16 -24.75 13.65
N LEU A 14 -17.71 -25.96 13.29
CA LEU A 14 -16.28 -26.33 13.36
C LEU A 14 -15.45 -25.48 12.40
N SER A 15 -15.91 -25.26 11.17
CA SER A 15 -15.26 -24.41 10.18
C SER A 15 -15.10 -22.97 10.69
N TYR A 16 -16.18 -22.41 11.25
CA TYR A 16 -16.16 -21.06 11.83
C TYR A 16 -15.22 -20.96 13.04
N GLY A 17 -15.24 -21.94 13.93
CA GLY A 17 -14.34 -22.00 15.08
C GLY A 17 -12.87 -22.10 14.66
N LEU A 18 -12.57 -22.98 13.70
CA LEU A 18 -11.22 -23.17 13.17
C LEU A 18 -10.71 -21.90 12.49
N ASP A 19 -11.54 -21.21 11.70
CA ASP A 19 -11.19 -19.93 11.09
C ASP A 19 -10.69 -18.91 12.12
N LYS A 20 -11.39 -18.77 13.25
CA LYS A 20 -11.00 -17.82 14.31
C LYS A 20 -9.68 -18.24 14.95
N VAL A 21 -9.49 -19.52 15.24
CA VAL A 21 -8.23 -20.04 15.78
C VAL A 21 -7.06 -19.77 14.82
N VAL A 22 -7.24 -20.05 13.53
CA VAL A 22 -6.23 -19.79 12.49
C VAL A 22 -5.93 -18.29 12.38
N TYR A 23 -6.98 -17.46 12.35
CA TYR A 23 -6.85 -16.01 12.27
C TYR A 23 -6.06 -15.43 13.45
N PHE A 24 -6.41 -15.78 14.68
CA PHE A 24 -5.70 -15.29 15.86
C PHE A 24 -4.26 -15.81 15.93
N SER A 25 -4.02 -17.04 15.48
CA SER A 25 -2.66 -17.60 15.38
C SER A 25 -1.82 -16.81 14.36
N LEU A 26 -2.36 -16.57 13.16
CA LEU A 26 -1.70 -15.78 12.12
C LEU A 26 -1.49 -14.33 12.55
N ASN A 27 -2.42 -13.73 13.29
CA ASN A 27 -2.24 -12.39 13.87
C ASN A 27 -1.01 -12.32 14.77
N ASN A 28 -0.91 -13.25 15.72
CA ASN A 28 0.19 -13.29 16.69
C ASN A 28 1.55 -13.48 16.01
N ILE A 29 1.59 -14.29 14.94
CA ILE A 29 2.79 -14.50 14.13
C ILE A 29 3.10 -13.24 13.31
N SER A 30 2.09 -12.71 12.61
CA SER A 30 2.18 -11.53 11.75
C SER A 30 2.76 -10.33 12.48
N ASP A 31 2.35 -10.07 13.72
CA ASP A 31 2.81 -8.92 14.51
C ASP A 31 4.30 -8.94 14.84
N ARG A 32 4.95 -10.10 14.75
CA ARG A 32 6.39 -10.26 14.95
C ARG A 32 7.19 -10.11 13.67
N VAL A 33 6.53 -10.05 12.51
CA VAL A 33 7.18 -9.90 11.22
C VAL A 33 7.32 -8.42 10.91
N LEU A 34 8.57 -7.93 10.95
CA LEU A 34 8.94 -6.54 10.64
C LEU A 34 9.75 -6.41 9.35
N SER A 35 9.92 -7.51 8.60
CA SER A 35 10.64 -7.50 7.33
C SER A 35 9.84 -8.03 6.14
N GLY A 36 10.24 -7.59 4.94
CA GLY A 36 9.60 -7.94 3.68
C GLY A 36 8.41 -7.06 3.29
N GLN A 37 8.13 -7.00 1.98
CA GLN A 37 7.11 -6.12 1.40
C GLN A 37 5.66 -6.57 1.67
N ALA A 38 5.42 -7.87 1.88
CA ALA A 38 4.05 -8.39 1.99
C ALA A 38 3.27 -7.84 3.20
N ILE A 39 3.96 -7.74 4.36
CA ILE A 39 3.42 -7.30 5.66
C ILE A 39 4.48 -6.58 6.51
N GLY A 40 5.74 -7.01 6.48
CA GLY A 40 6.75 -6.53 7.44
C GLY A 40 6.98 -5.02 7.40
N LYS A 41 7.14 -4.46 6.20
CA LYS A 41 7.27 -3.01 6.01
C LYS A 41 6.09 -2.22 6.59
N LEU A 42 4.87 -2.71 6.37
CA LEU A 42 3.66 -2.11 6.95
C LEU A 42 3.66 -2.22 8.47
N ASN A 43 4.02 -3.37 9.04
CA ASN A 43 4.08 -3.55 10.49
C ASN A 43 5.13 -2.64 11.14
N GLN A 44 6.32 -2.57 10.56
CA GLN A 44 7.38 -1.68 11.01
C GLN A 44 6.90 -0.22 10.98
N PHE A 45 6.33 0.21 9.85
CA PHE A 45 5.73 1.54 9.76
C PHE A 45 4.68 1.79 10.86
N LEU A 46 3.76 0.85 11.09
CA LEU A 46 2.73 1.00 12.12
C LEU A 46 3.31 1.11 13.54
N GLN A 47 4.45 0.46 13.81
CA GLN A 47 5.17 0.56 15.09
C GLN A 47 5.92 1.88 15.24
N GLU A 48 6.52 2.39 14.15
CA GLU A 48 7.41 3.54 14.20
C GLU A 48 6.74 4.87 13.89
N LYS A 49 5.62 4.89 13.15
CA LYS A 49 4.97 6.09 12.58
C LYS A 49 4.77 7.23 13.58
N ASP A 50 4.60 6.90 14.85
CA ASP A 50 4.36 7.86 15.91
C ASP A 50 5.65 8.58 16.35
N ASN A 51 6.84 8.08 16.02
CA ASN A 51 8.15 8.64 16.34
C ASN A 51 8.85 9.30 15.14
N LEU A 52 8.32 9.12 13.93
CA LEU A 52 8.92 9.67 12.71
C LEU A 52 8.63 11.17 12.56
N HIS A 53 9.57 11.89 11.96
CA HIS A 53 9.42 13.30 11.55
C HIS A 53 9.14 13.44 10.05
N HIS A 54 9.73 12.59 9.20
CA HIS A 54 9.54 12.62 7.75
C HIS A 54 9.05 11.28 7.24
N ILE A 55 7.94 11.27 6.51
CA ILE A 55 7.37 10.01 6.02
C ILE A 55 7.08 10.16 4.53
N VAL A 56 7.61 9.22 3.74
CA VAL A 56 7.36 9.17 2.30
C VAL A 56 6.28 8.13 2.03
N PHE A 57 5.28 8.48 1.24
CA PHE A 57 4.25 7.57 0.72
C PHE A 57 4.25 7.61 -0.79
N GLY A 58 3.80 6.53 -1.43
CA GLY A 58 3.59 6.51 -2.87
C GLY A 58 3.70 5.12 -3.46
N THR A 59 4.07 5.09 -4.74
CA THR A 59 4.19 3.89 -5.58
C THR A 59 5.58 3.26 -5.47
N SER A 60 5.84 2.27 -6.32
CA SER A 60 7.17 1.71 -6.58
C SER A 60 8.24 2.79 -6.84
N ARG A 61 7.89 3.90 -7.50
CA ARG A 61 8.83 5.02 -7.72
C ARG A 61 9.29 5.65 -6.42
N ALA A 62 8.38 5.81 -5.45
CA ALA A 62 8.76 6.29 -4.13
C ALA A 62 9.64 5.27 -3.41
N ASN A 63 9.23 4.00 -3.42
CA ASN A 63 9.95 2.87 -2.79
C ASN A 63 11.42 2.80 -3.21
N HIS A 64 11.70 3.03 -4.50
CA HIS A 64 13.01 2.77 -5.08
C HIS A 64 13.84 4.01 -5.42
N HIS A 65 13.27 5.22 -5.43
CA HIS A 65 13.99 6.44 -5.80
C HIS A 65 14.09 7.50 -4.70
N ILE A 66 13.38 7.33 -3.57
CA ILE A 66 13.41 8.31 -2.48
C ILE A 66 14.10 7.69 -1.27
N ASP A 67 15.38 7.99 -1.10
CA ASP A 67 16.10 7.63 0.12
C ASP A 67 15.89 8.71 1.19
N VAL A 68 15.09 8.38 2.20
CA VAL A 68 14.76 9.31 3.30
C VAL A 68 15.97 9.62 4.18
N ASN A 69 17.00 8.75 4.22
CA ASN A 69 18.21 9.00 5.00
C ASN A 69 19.03 10.17 4.46
N GLN A 70 18.82 10.57 3.20
CA GLN A 70 19.51 11.72 2.60
C GLN A 70 19.05 13.06 3.19
N PHE A 71 17.89 13.12 3.84
CA PHE A 71 17.32 14.36 4.35
C PHE A 71 16.65 14.25 5.73
N SER A 72 16.55 13.07 6.33
CA SER A 72 16.01 12.88 7.68
C SER A 72 16.63 11.69 8.40
N LYS A 73 16.97 11.89 9.68
CA LYS A 73 17.42 10.80 10.58
C LYS A 73 16.27 10.02 11.23
N ALA A 74 15.10 10.64 11.31
CA ALA A 74 13.89 10.04 11.84
C ALA A 74 12.84 10.05 10.73
N GLY A 75 13.11 9.29 9.68
CA GLY A 75 12.19 9.18 8.57
C GLY A 75 12.08 7.77 8.02
N PHE A 76 10.96 7.51 7.37
CA PHE A 76 10.63 6.21 6.81
C PHE A 76 9.98 6.37 5.45
N ASN A 77 10.34 5.51 4.51
CA ASN A 77 9.75 5.44 3.19
C ASN A 77 8.74 4.29 3.13
N MET A 78 7.46 4.63 3.20
CA MET A 78 6.32 3.72 3.06
C MET A 78 5.79 3.62 1.62
N GLY A 79 6.58 4.05 0.62
CA GLY A 79 6.32 3.74 -0.78
C GLY A 79 6.34 2.21 -1.00
N MET A 80 5.43 1.69 -1.82
CA MET A 80 5.30 0.24 -2.02
C MET A 80 5.06 -0.12 -3.48
N ASP A 81 5.52 -1.30 -3.88
CA ASP A 81 5.24 -1.81 -5.22
C ASP A 81 3.77 -2.20 -5.36
N GLY A 82 3.17 -1.85 -6.49
CA GLY A 82 1.75 -2.09 -6.74
C GLY A 82 0.79 -1.23 -5.90
N SER A 83 1.28 -0.30 -5.06
CA SER A 83 0.44 0.67 -4.37
C SER A 83 0.22 1.95 -5.18
N SER A 84 -0.81 2.71 -4.83
CA SER A 84 -1.16 3.98 -5.44
C SER A 84 -1.84 4.91 -4.41
N ILE A 85 -2.87 5.63 -4.85
CA ILE A 85 -3.56 6.70 -4.13
C ILE A 85 -4.27 6.17 -2.88
N ALA A 86 -5.11 5.15 -2.98
CA ALA A 86 -5.94 4.66 -1.88
C ALA A 86 -5.13 4.00 -0.78
N TYR A 87 -4.11 3.23 -1.15
CA TYR A 87 -3.18 2.65 -0.18
C TYR A 87 -2.46 3.75 0.62
N SER A 88 -1.87 4.72 -0.09
CA SER A 88 -1.10 5.81 0.52
C SER A 88 -1.99 6.72 1.38
N SER A 89 -3.15 7.13 0.86
CA SER A 89 -4.10 7.99 1.56
C SER A 89 -4.59 7.34 2.85
N THR A 90 -4.89 6.04 2.81
CA THR A 90 -5.31 5.28 4.00
C THR A 90 -4.21 5.28 5.06
N LEU A 91 -2.95 5.03 4.68
CA LEU A 91 -1.84 5.04 5.64
C LEU A 91 -1.54 6.43 6.21
N ILE A 92 -1.69 7.48 5.42
CA ILE A 92 -1.56 8.86 5.91
C ILE A 92 -2.60 9.13 7.00
N LYS A 93 -3.84 8.66 6.84
CA LYS A 93 -4.90 8.79 7.86
C LYS A 93 -4.60 8.02 9.17
N LEU A 94 -3.62 7.11 9.19
CA LEU A 94 -3.19 6.38 10.39
C LEU A 94 -2.14 7.12 11.22
N LEU A 95 -1.61 8.23 10.70
CA LEU A 95 -0.63 9.04 11.42
C LEU A 95 -1.23 9.61 12.72
N PRO A 96 -0.39 9.84 13.75
CA PRO A 96 -0.86 10.36 15.02
C PRO A 96 -1.52 11.73 14.82
N ARG A 97 -2.60 11.99 15.56
CA ARG A 97 -3.28 13.30 15.54
C ARG A 97 -2.47 14.33 16.31
N LYS A 98 -2.59 15.61 15.93
CA LYS A 98 -1.97 16.76 16.63
C LYS A 98 -0.46 16.58 16.89
N LYS A 99 0.26 16.12 15.87
CA LYS A 99 1.72 15.92 15.94
C LYS A 99 2.35 16.45 14.67
N GLU A 100 3.36 17.30 14.81
CA GLU A 100 4.08 17.80 13.65
C GLU A 100 4.85 16.69 12.94
N GLN A 101 4.55 16.48 11.65
CA GLN A 101 5.28 15.57 10.76
C GLN A 101 5.24 16.10 9.33
N ILE A 102 6.30 15.84 8.56
CA ILE A 102 6.35 16.11 7.12
C ILE A 102 5.91 14.85 6.38
N VAL A 103 4.83 14.98 5.60
CA VAL A 103 4.27 13.93 4.77
C VAL A 103 4.66 14.22 3.33
N ILE A 104 5.56 13.42 2.77
CA ILE A 104 5.95 13.48 1.37
C ILE A 104 5.13 12.45 0.62
N TRP A 105 4.23 12.88 -0.26
CA TRP A 105 3.39 11.97 -1.03
C TRP A 105 3.76 12.02 -2.50
N HIS A 106 4.39 10.94 -2.98
CA HIS A 106 4.62 10.72 -4.39
C HIS A 106 3.33 10.26 -5.08
N ILE A 107 2.89 11.07 -6.03
CA ILE A 107 1.70 10.88 -6.83
C ILE A 107 2.13 10.52 -8.26
N ASP A 108 1.61 9.42 -8.81
CA ASP A 108 1.79 9.09 -10.23
C ASP A 108 0.67 9.74 -11.07
N PRO A 109 0.99 10.69 -11.97
CA PRO A 109 -0.01 11.35 -12.80
C PRO A 109 -0.85 10.38 -13.62
N LYS A 110 -0.27 9.25 -14.05
CA LYS A 110 -1.01 8.23 -14.81
C LYS A 110 -2.20 7.68 -14.04
N ARG A 111 -2.10 7.61 -12.71
CA ARG A 111 -3.19 7.15 -11.84
C ARG A 111 -4.17 8.26 -11.51
N VAL A 112 -3.73 9.52 -11.49
CA VAL A 112 -4.59 10.68 -11.20
C VAL A 112 -5.64 10.88 -12.29
N PHE A 113 -5.23 10.73 -13.55
CA PHE A 113 -6.09 10.92 -14.71
C PHE A 113 -6.71 9.60 -15.23
N ASP A 114 -6.51 8.49 -14.52
CA ASP A 114 -7.12 7.21 -14.85
C ASP A 114 -8.59 7.16 -14.38
N HIS A 115 -9.52 7.39 -15.30
CA HIS A 115 -10.95 7.29 -15.04
C HIS A 115 -11.41 5.87 -14.63
N SER A 116 -10.60 4.84 -14.93
CA SER A 116 -10.87 3.45 -14.53
C SER A 116 -10.29 3.07 -13.17
N TYR A 117 -9.60 4.01 -12.50
CA TYR A 117 -9.04 3.77 -11.17
C TYR A 117 -10.15 3.43 -10.16
N ASN A 118 -10.01 2.26 -9.51
CA ASN A 118 -11.01 1.67 -8.63
C ASN A 118 -10.50 1.41 -7.19
N ALA A 119 -9.33 1.93 -6.85
CA ALA A 119 -8.70 1.75 -5.53
C ALA A 119 -8.39 0.29 -5.14
N ASP A 120 -8.18 -0.61 -6.10
CA ASP A 120 -7.78 -2.00 -5.83
C ASP A 120 -6.48 -2.15 -5.03
N ASP A 121 -5.58 -1.16 -5.12
CA ASP A 121 -4.32 -1.08 -4.37
C ASP A 121 -4.53 -1.09 -2.83
N ILE A 122 -5.69 -0.67 -2.34
CA ILE A 122 -6.00 -0.71 -0.90
C ILE A 122 -6.01 -2.14 -0.33
N LYS A 123 -6.18 -3.16 -1.18
CA LYS A 123 -6.10 -4.59 -0.79
C LYS A 123 -4.74 -4.94 -0.20
N GLY A 124 -3.70 -4.15 -0.47
CA GLY A 124 -2.41 -4.26 0.23
C GLY A 124 -2.55 -4.23 1.76
N LEU A 125 -3.58 -3.56 2.29
CA LEU A 125 -3.84 -3.36 3.72
C LEU A 125 -4.80 -4.40 4.35
N VAL A 126 -5.28 -5.36 3.57
CA VAL A 126 -6.35 -6.31 3.98
C VAL A 126 -6.02 -7.12 5.24
N THR A 127 -4.74 -7.30 5.56
CA THR A 127 -4.25 -8.00 6.76
C THR A 127 -4.57 -7.27 8.07
N LYS A 128 -5.00 -6.01 7.97
CA LYS A 128 -5.43 -5.18 9.08
C LYS A 128 -6.93 -4.87 9.04
N PHE A 129 -7.70 -5.49 8.15
CA PHE A 129 -9.13 -5.23 7.98
C PHE A 129 -9.95 -5.45 9.26
N HIS A 130 -9.70 -6.53 10.01
CA HIS A 130 -10.36 -6.76 11.30
C HIS A 130 -9.60 -6.17 12.51
N ARG A 131 -8.57 -5.35 12.29
CA ARG A 131 -7.64 -4.90 13.34
C ARG A 131 -7.48 -3.39 13.41
N ASN A 132 -7.92 -2.67 12.38
CA ASN A 132 -7.82 -1.22 12.31
C ASN A 132 -9.08 -0.66 11.65
N ASP A 133 -9.84 0.13 12.40
CA ASP A 133 -11.13 0.64 11.95
C ASP A 133 -11.02 1.62 10.78
N ILE A 134 -9.92 2.38 10.69
CA ILE A 134 -9.68 3.29 9.56
C ILE A 134 -9.48 2.46 8.29
N ILE A 135 -8.57 1.48 8.32
CA ILE A 135 -8.33 0.58 7.18
C ILE A 135 -9.63 -0.14 6.77
N LYS A 136 -10.37 -0.68 7.74
CA LYS A 136 -11.67 -1.34 7.50
C LYS A 136 -12.66 -0.41 6.79
N THR A 137 -12.77 0.81 7.28
CA THR A 137 -13.69 1.81 6.74
C THR A 137 -13.30 2.21 5.32
N GLU A 138 -12.03 2.49 5.08
CA GLU A 138 -11.54 2.86 3.75
C GLU A 138 -11.75 1.74 2.73
N ILE A 139 -11.44 0.48 3.08
CA ILE A 139 -11.66 -0.69 2.20
C ILE A 139 -13.14 -0.83 1.82
N LYS A 140 -14.05 -0.68 2.81
CA LYS A 140 -15.50 -0.77 2.57
C LYS A 140 -16.03 0.40 1.75
N ASN A 141 -15.51 1.61 1.95
CA ASN A 141 -15.93 2.81 1.24
C ASN A 141 -15.67 2.73 -0.27
N VAL A 142 -14.69 1.95 -0.69
CA VAL A 142 -14.39 1.70 -2.12
C VAL A 142 -14.84 0.32 -2.59
N HIS A 143 -15.63 -0.40 -1.80
CA HIS A 143 -16.17 -1.73 -2.14
C HIS A 143 -15.10 -2.74 -2.55
N GLN A 144 -13.92 -2.66 -1.91
CA GLN A 144 -12.82 -3.61 -2.11
C GLN A 144 -12.80 -4.73 -1.04
N ASP A 145 -13.79 -4.75 -0.14
CA ASP A 145 -13.99 -5.84 0.80
C ASP A 145 -14.62 -7.07 0.14
N ASN A 146 -14.34 -8.24 0.71
CA ASN A 146 -15.01 -9.47 0.33
C ASN A 146 -16.18 -9.73 1.31
N PRO A 147 -17.43 -9.93 0.86
CA PRO A 147 -18.55 -10.21 1.77
C PRO A 147 -18.29 -11.41 2.69
N ILE A 148 -17.56 -12.42 2.21
CA ILE A 148 -17.17 -13.62 2.96
C ILE A 148 -16.15 -13.30 4.06
N GLN A 149 -15.29 -12.30 3.83
CA GLN A 149 -14.25 -11.88 4.78
C GLN A 149 -14.85 -11.38 6.10
N SER A 150 -16.06 -10.81 6.08
CA SER A 150 -16.76 -10.42 7.32
C SER A 150 -17.05 -11.62 8.25
N PHE A 151 -17.17 -12.83 7.68
CA PHE A 151 -17.42 -14.06 8.43
C PHE A 151 -16.14 -14.88 8.66
N TYR A 152 -15.35 -15.10 7.60
CA TYR A 152 -14.10 -15.87 7.61
C TYR A 152 -12.90 -14.93 7.65
N TRP A 153 -12.36 -14.71 8.86
CA TRP A 153 -11.35 -13.69 9.10
C TRP A 153 -9.97 -14.12 8.62
N SER A 154 -9.71 -15.42 8.52
CA SER A 154 -8.46 -15.93 7.97
C SER A 154 -8.21 -15.50 6.51
N LEU A 155 -9.26 -15.09 5.79
CA LEU A 155 -9.15 -14.52 4.45
C LEU A 155 -8.30 -13.24 4.39
N ASP A 156 -8.15 -12.52 5.51
CA ASP A 156 -7.24 -11.37 5.65
C ASP A 156 -5.78 -11.73 5.29
N TYR A 157 -5.42 -13.01 5.42
CA TYR A 157 -4.09 -13.54 5.21
C TYR A 157 -3.93 -14.39 3.93
N ASN A 158 -4.98 -14.47 3.11
CA ASN A 158 -4.93 -15.24 1.87
C ASN A 158 -3.82 -14.71 0.95
N GLY A 159 -3.00 -15.61 0.40
CA GLY A 159 -1.83 -15.28 -0.41
C GLY A 159 -0.64 -14.66 0.35
N LYS A 160 -0.75 -14.39 1.66
CA LYS A 160 0.32 -13.78 2.47
C LYS A 160 0.90 -14.70 3.55
N ALA A 161 0.16 -15.73 3.99
CA ALA A 161 0.57 -16.63 5.07
C ALA A 161 1.98 -17.21 4.90
N LEU A 162 2.33 -17.72 3.71
CA LEU A 162 3.66 -18.26 3.44
C LEU A 162 4.76 -17.20 3.53
N GLY A 163 4.49 -15.98 3.05
CA GLY A 163 5.41 -14.85 3.14
C GLY A 163 5.65 -14.40 4.58
N ILE A 164 4.63 -14.46 5.43
CA ILE A 164 4.74 -14.18 6.88
C ILE A 164 5.67 -15.19 7.53
N ILE A 165 5.39 -16.49 7.33
CA ILE A 165 6.17 -17.57 7.93
C ILE A 165 7.63 -17.50 7.46
N LYS A 166 7.86 -17.25 6.16
CA LYS A 166 9.20 -17.04 5.60
C LYS A 166 9.93 -15.91 6.31
N ASN A 167 9.33 -14.72 6.41
CA ASN A 167 9.99 -13.55 6.99
C ASN A 167 10.13 -13.60 8.52
N LEU A 168 9.38 -14.48 9.19
CA LEU A 168 9.61 -14.77 10.62
C LEU A 168 10.90 -15.55 10.83
N ILE A 169 11.18 -16.54 9.97
CA ILE A 169 12.34 -17.44 10.10
C ILE A 169 13.58 -16.83 9.44
N HIS A 170 13.39 -16.19 8.30
CA HIS A 170 14.45 -15.62 7.49
C HIS A 170 14.05 -14.20 7.05
N PRO A 171 14.30 -13.19 7.92
CA PRO A 171 13.99 -11.80 7.61
C PRO A 171 14.64 -11.36 6.30
N SER A 172 13.88 -10.63 5.46
CA SER A 172 14.39 -10.17 4.16
C SER A 172 15.39 -9.01 4.29
N TYR A 173 15.38 -8.32 5.43
CA TYR A 173 16.29 -7.23 5.79
C TYR A 173 16.36 -7.11 7.32
N ASP A 174 17.38 -6.41 7.81
CA ASP A 174 17.47 -5.97 9.20
C ASP A 174 16.54 -4.77 9.42
N PHE A 175 15.50 -4.96 10.22
CA PHE A 175 14.48 -3.94 10.44
C PHE A 175 14.99 -2.78 11.32
N GLU A 176 16.04 -2.96 12.11
CA GLU A 176 16.57 -1.89 12.98
C GLU A 176 17.29 -0.80 12.18
N SER A 177 17.87 -1.17 11.03
CA SER A 177 18.57 -0.26 10.14
C SER A 177 17.79 0.10 8.87
N TYR A 178 16.68 -0.59 8.59
CA TYR A 178 15.87 -0.37 7.41
C TYR A 178 14.94 0.84 7.55
N ASN A 179 15.04 1.78 6.60
CA ASN A 179 14.25 3.01 6.57
C ASN A 179 13.13 2.97 5.51
N GLY A 180 12.82 1.81 4.95
CA GLY A 180 11.80 1.69 3.90
C GLY A 180 12.29 1.96 2.47
N PHE A 181 13.56 2.24 2.24
CA PHE A 181 14.11 2.46 0.89
C PHE A 181 14.70 1.17 0.30
N ASP A 182 14.18 0.73 -0.84
CA ASP A 182 14.65 -0.46 -1.56
C ASP A 182 15.26 -0.04 -2.91
N PRO A 183 16.56 0.27 -3.05
CA PRO A 183 17.10 0.70 -4.34
C PRO A 183 17.04 -0.42 -5.38
N ILE A 184 16.59 -0.11 -6.60
CA ILE A 184 16.71 -1.03 -7.74
C ILE A 184 18.13 -0.95 -8.30
N LYS A 185 18.84 -2.08 -8.32
CA LYS A 185 20.10 -2.23 -9.06
C LYS A 185 19.80 -2.52 -10.53
N VAL A 186 20.24 -1.62 -11.41
CA VAL A 186 20.05 -1.78 -12.85
C VAL A 186 21.02 -2.82 -13.40
N SER A 187 20.49 -3.89 -14.00
CA SER A 187 21.30 -4.90 -14.68
C SER A 187 21.68 -4.47 -16.10
N GLU A 188 22.72 -5.07 -16.66
CA GLU A 188 23.15 -4.76 -18.03
C GLU A 188 22.06 -5.10 -19.06
N THR A 189 21.32 -6.18 -18.84
CA THR A 189 20.14 -6.51 -19.64
C THR A 189 19.07 -5.43 -19.58
N GLN A 190 18.80 -4.86 -18.40
CA GLN A 190 17.86 -3.75 -18.26
C GLN A 190 18.34 -2.50 -18.99
N LYS A 191 19.65 -2.19 -18.96
CA LYS A 191 20.22 -1.09 -19.76
C LYS A 191 20.00 -1.31 -21.25
N THR A 192 20.32 -2.49 -21.77
CA THR A 192 20.11 -2.82 -23.18
C THR A 192 18.62 -2.77 -23.57
N ILE A 193 17.72 -3.22 -22.70
CA ILE A 193 16.26 -3.10 -22.93
C ILE A 193 15.87 -1.62 -22.97
N PHE A 194 16.36 -0.81 -22.03
CA PHE A 194 16.07 0.61 -21.99
C PHE A 194 16.58 1.32 -23.25
N GLU A 195 17.82 1.08 -23.67
CA GLU A 195 18.38 1.60 -24.93
C GLU A 195 17.50 1.24 -26.14
N LYS A 196 17.02 -0.01 -26.22
CA LYS A 196 16.08 -0.42 -27.27
C LYS A 196 14.75 0.33 -27.20
N ILE A 197 14.25 0.63 -26.00
CA ILE A 197 13.05 1.47 -25.81
C ILE A 197 13.33 2.90 -26.27
N LEU A 198 14.53 3.44 -26.03
CA LEU A 198 14.91 4.79 -26.47
C LEU A 198 14.88 4.93 -28.00
N LEU A 199 15.27 3.87 -28.71
CA LEU A 199 15.28 3.84 -30.17
C LEU A 199 13.88 3.65 -30.77
N ARG A 200 12.85 3.33 -29.97
CA ARG A 200 11.48 3.18 -30.48
C ARG A 200 10.83 4.53 -30.67
N ASN A 201 10.33 4.75 -31.89
CA ASN A 201 9.51 5.91 -32.20
C ASN A 201 8.02 5.59 -32.11
N ASP A 202 7.61 5.01 -30.98
CA ASP A 202 6.20 4.79 -30.69
C ASP A 202 5.59 6.16 -30.36
N SER A 203 4.63 6.60 -31.17
CA SER A 203 3.75 7.73 -30.89
C SER A 203 2.36 7.20 -30.56
N LYS A 204 1.73 7.78 -29.54
CA LYS A 204 0.35 7.47 -29.18
C LYS A 204 -0.51 8.70 -29.40
N ASP A 205 -1.71 8.46 -29.91
CA ASP A 205 -2.75 9.47 -29.88
C ASP A 205 -3.21 9.62 -28.43
N CYS A 206 -2.78 10.71 -27.80
CA CYS A 206 -3.19 11.08 -26.47
C CYS A 206 -4.43 11.95 -26.60
N SER A 207 -5.59 11.32 -26.64
CA SER A 207 -6.87 12.00 -26.42
C SER A 207 -7.00 12.36 -24.94
N ASP A 208 -6.14 13.29 -24.49
CA ASP A 208 -6.04 13.63 -23.07
C ASP A 208 -7.27 14.43 -22.64
N ARG A 209 -8.11 13.79 -21.81
CA ARG A 209 -8.94 14.52 -20.87
C ARG A 209 -8.14 14.59 -19.57
N TYR A 210 -7.52 15.73 -19.31
CA TYR A 210 -6.84 16.05 -18.03
C TYR A 210 -7.84 16.23 -16.87
N ILE A 211 -8.84 15.36 -16.79
CA ILE A 211 -9.89 15.39 -15.78
C ILE A 211 -9.48 14.40 -14.70
N ILE A 212 -9.26 14.92 -13.50
CA ILE A 212 -8.92 14.10 -12.34
C ILE A 212 -10.07 13.13 -12.07
N SER A 213 -9.76 11.85 -11.84
CA SER A 213 -10.73 10.85 -11.41
C SER A 213 -11.46 11.32 -10.14
N PRO A 214 -12.80 11.27 -10.07
CA PRO A 214 -13.55 11.71 -8.88
C PRO A 214 -13.10 11.01 -7.60
N LEU A 215 -12.76 9.71 -7.69
CA LEU A 215 -12.26 8.94 -6.57
C LEU A 215 -10.88 9.44 -6.10
N VAL A 216 -9.98 9.72 -7.05
CA VAL A 216 -8.66 10.29 -6.73
C VAL A 216 -8.82 11.68 -6.10
N LYS A 217 -9.65 12.53 -6.69
CA LYS A 217 -9.94 13.88 -6.16
C LYS A 217 -10.39 13.81 -4.71
N LYS A 218 -11.32 12.90 -4.39
CA LYS A 218 -11.78 12.66 -3.02
C LYS A 218 -10.62 12.32 -2.08
N TYR A 219 -9.74 11.39 -2.46
CA TYR A 219 -8.59 11.03 -1.63
C TYR A 219 -7.59 12.19 -1.43
N LEU A 220 -7.34 12.98 -2.47
CA LEU A 220 -6.47 14.15 -2.37
C LEU A 220 -7.04 15.18 -1.38
N GLU A 221 -8.33 15.46 -1.47
CA GLU A 221 -9.03 16.38 -0.56
C GLU A 221 -9.05 15.85 0.89
N GLU A 222 -9.30 14.56 1.08
CA GLU A 222 -9.31 13.94 2.40
C GLU A 222 -7.93 13.94 3.06
N VAL A 223 -6.86 13.64 2.30
CA VAL A 223 -5.49 13.70 2.81
C VAL A 223 -5.10 15.13 3.14
N ARG A 224 -5.38 16.09 2.26
CA ARG A 224 -5.14 17.50 2.54
C ARG A 224 -5.82 17.92 3.84
N ARG A 225 -7.11 17.66 3.98
CA ARG A 225 -7.87 17.99 5.19
C ARG A 225 -7.28 17.31 6.43
N PHE A 226 -6.97 16.02 6.35
CA PHE A 226 -6.34 15.30 7.46
C PHE A 226 -5.01 15.93 7.86
N CYS A 227 -4.17 16.30 6.89
CA CYS A 227 -2.90 16.95 7.16
C CYS A 227 -3.08 18.32 7.82
N ASP A 228 -3.97 19.16 7.28
CA ASP A 228 -4.27 20.50 7.79
C ASP A 228 -4.83 20.44 9.23
N GLU A 229 -5.69 19.47 9.54
CA GLU A 229 -6.30 19.31 10.88
C GLU A 229 -5.37 18.69 11.94
N ASN A 230 -4.23 18.10 11.53
CA ASN A 230 -3.36 17.32 12.41
C ASN A 230 -1.89 17.77 12.40
N ASP A 231 -1.66 19.03 12.06
CA ASP A 231 -0.34 19.69 12.06
C ASP A 231 0.69 19.01 11.14
N LYS A 232 0.24 18.47 10.01
CA LYS A 232 1.13 17.81 9.03
C LYS A 232 1.50 18.78 7.92
N LYS A 233 2.80 18.85 7.58
CA LYS A 233 3.25 19.52 6.37
C LYS A 233 3.18 18.54 5.21
N LEU A 234 2.14 18.66 4.38
CA LEU A 234 1.98 17.86 3.17
C LEU A 234 2.84 18.43 2.02
N ILE A 235 3.68 17.59 1.43
CA ILE A 235 4.47 17.89 0.23
C ILE A 235 4.10 16.84 -0.81
N MET A 236 3.39 17.25 -1.86
CA MET A 236 3.07 16.37 -2.98
C MET A 236 4.15 16.48 -4.05
N ILE A 237 4.66 15.35 -4.52
CA ILE A 237 5.69 15.29 -5.56
C ILE A 237 5.27 14.32 -6.66
N THR A 238 5.81 14.52 -7.86
CA THR A 238 5.69 13.59 -8.98
C THR A 238 7.06 13.40 -9.61
N SER A 239 7.29 12.23 -10.20
CA SER A 239 8.50 12.01 -11.00
C SER A 239 8.27 12.41 -12.45
N PRO A 240 9.29 12.95 -13.14
CA PRO A 240 9.20 13.15 -14.57
C PRO A 240 9.08 11.79 -15.29
N THR A 241 8.44 11.80 -16.45
CA THR A 241 8.46 10.69 -17.40
C THR A 241 9.52 10.94 -18.45
N TYR A 242 10.26 9.90 -18.82
CA TYR A 242 11.38 10.00 -19.75
C TYR A 242 10.97 10.52 -21.14
N LYS A 243 9.84 10.06 -21.68
CA LYS A 243 9.29 10.48 -22.97
C LYS A 243 7.83 10.89 -22.79
N ILE A 244 7.42 11.92 -23.51
CA ILE A 244 6.01 12.26 -23.73
C ILE A 244 5.60 11.48 -24.98
N ASP A 245 4.74 10.49 -24.84
CA ASP A 245 4.29 9.63 -25.96
C ASP A 245 3.33 10.38 -26.91
N CYS A 246 2.94 11.61 -26.55
CA CYS A 246 1.94 12.44 -27.21
C CYS A 246 2.62 13.41 -28.18
N VAL A 247 2.40 13.24 -29.49
CA VAL A 247 3.11 14.00 -30.54
C VAL A 247 2.37 15.27 -30.99
N ASN A 248 1.10 15.45 -30.65
CA ASN A 248 0.27 16.53 -31.21
C ASN A 248 -0.45 17.36 -30.13
N GLN A 249 0.24 18.26 -29.43
CA GLN A 249 -0.41 19.32 -28.62
C GLN A 249 0.40 20.62 -28.58
N TYR A 250 0.92 21.07 -29.73
CA TYR A 250 1.32 22.46 -29.95
C TYR A 250 0.77 22.96 -31.28
#